data_AF-A0A661K012-F1
#
_entry.id   AF-A0A661K012-F1
#
_cell.length_a   1.000
_cell.length_b   1.000
_cell.length_c   1.000
_cell.angle_alpha   90.00
_cell.angle_beta   90.00
_cell.angle_gamma   90.00
#
_symmetry.space_group_name_H-M   'P 1'
#
loop_
_entity.id
_entity.type
_entity.pdbx_description
1 polymer ?
#
loop_
_entity_poly.entity_id
_entity_poly.type
_entity_poly.pdbx_seq_one_letter_code
_entity_poly.pdbx_strand_id
1 'polypeptide(L)'
;TNVIGKINPSEDTRAILVLSAHHDSPNCYRIWDQDFKGKRYMRLIHITQIIIYSFLGFLLVGALVASFHLLHFWRNLTYIDLLWIPFGIAVAYLWWFCKLFTPYAPSLGANDNLAAVASVIGAGRQLSGNRPRHTQVWLVSFGAEERGFKGSLHFAKKYKSELKDALIVNLDLVGSGEKTMVITKEPYYGATLSAEAVDLILNAAKRAGIDAMPYVTPAGGSDAAALCFHNLKAASIFNLGADMWPPMWHNDTDQPEGLDPSVLENMVHLLEEAVRVTDEGSA
;
A
#
# COMPACT_ATOMS: atom_id res chain seq x y z
N THR A 1 15.54 -6.50 -6.27
CA THR A 1 15.21 -7.36 -7.43
C THR A 1 14.10 -8.29 -7.03
N ASN A 2 13.17 -8.62 -7.91
CA ASN A 2 12.09 -9.54 -7.56
C ASN A 2 12.59 -10.98 -7.41
N VAL A 3 12.04 -11.71 -6.45
CA VAL A 3 12.27 -13.14 -6.25
C VAL A 3 11.00 -13.88 -6.67
N ILE A 4 11.15 -14.93 -7.47
CA ILE A 4 10.01 -15.69 -8.03
C ILE A 4 10.28 -17.18 -7.86
N GLY A 5 9.38 -17.87 -7.15
CA GLY A 5 9.27 -19.32 -7.13
C GLY A 5 8.01 -19.76 -7.88
N LYS A 6 8.04 -20.94 -8.51
CA LYS A 6 6.87 -21.54 -9.16
C LYS A 6 6.66 -22.96 -8.63
N ILE A 7 5.43 -23.28 -8.25
CA ILE A 7 4.98 -24.63 -7.92
C ILE A 7 4.12 -25.10 -9.08
N ASN A 8 4.60 -26.13 -9.79
CA ASN A 8 3.83 -26.76 -10.85
C ASN A 8 2.72 -27.64 -10.25
N PRO A 9 1.54 -27.68 -10.90
CA PRO A 9 0.48 -28.59 -10.51
C PRO A 9 0.90 -30.06 -10.73
N SER A 10 0.10 -30.99 -10.19
CA SER A 10 0.31 -32.43 -10.36
C SER A 10 -0.17 -32.97 -11.71
N GLU A 11 -1.10 -32.26 -12.37
CA GLU A 11 -1.58 -32.56 -13.72
C GLU A 11 -1.33 -31.36 -14.66
N ASP A 12 -2.05 -31.28 -15.78
CA ASP A 12 -1.90 -30.20 -16.76
C ASP A 12 -2.31 -28.84 -16.16
N THR A 13 -1.53 -27.81 -16.48
CA THR A 13 -1.79 -26.43 -16.04
C THR A 13 -2.96 -25.82 -16.82
N ARG A 14 -4.00 -25.43 -16.10
CA ARG A 14 -5.20 -24.76 -16.64
C ARG A 14 -5.42 -23.36 -16.06
N ALA A 15 -4.83 -23.07 -14.90
CA ALA A 15 -4.87 -21.77 -14.26
C ALA A 15 -3.51 -21.38 -13.69
N ILE A 16 -3.28 -20.07 -13.53
CA ILE A 16 -2.14 -19.52 -12.79
C ILE A 16 -2.68 -18.63 -11.68
N LEU A 17 -2.21 -18.86 -10.45
CA LEU A 17 -2.45 -17.99 -9.30
C LEU A 17 -1.12 -17.44 -8.80
N VAL A 18 -1.04 -16.13 -8.63
CA VAL A 18 0.14 -15.47 -8.06
C VAL A 18 -0.15 -15.07 -6.62
N LEU A 19 0.66 -15.56 -5.68
CA LEU A 19 0.69 -15.12 -4.29
C LEU A 19 1.91 -14.19 -4.14
N SER A 20 1.68 -12.97 -3.69
CA SER A 20 2.72 -11.93 -3.71
C SER A 20 2.80 -11.07 -2.46
N ALA A 21 3.99 -10.54 -2.20
CA ALA A 21 4.35 -9.61 -1.13
C ALA A 21 5.59 -8.81 -1.55
N HIS A 22 6.10 -7.88 -0.74
CA HIS A 22 7.41 -7.24 -0.96
C HIS A 22 8.40 -7.48 0.19
N HIS A 23 9.69 -7.50 -0.13
CA HIS A 23 10.77 -7.78 0.85
C HIS A 23 11.64 -6.57 1.19
N ASP A 24 11.42 -5.40 0.58
CA ASP A 24 12.05 -4.18 1.06
C ASP A 24 11.33 -3.61 2.28
N SER A 25 12.10 -2.99 3.17
CA SER A 25 11.62 -2.38 4.40
C SER A 25 11.41 -0.87 4.23
N PRO A 26 10.37 -0.30 4.87
CA PRO A 26 10.16 1.14 4.88
C PRO A 26 11.23 1.90 5.67
N ASN A 27 11.25 3.22 5.49
CA ASN A 27 11.81 4.10 6.51
C ASN A 27 10.70 4.50 7.50
N CYS A 28 11.12 4.82 8.72
CA CYS A 28 10.25 5.43 9.71
C CYS A 28 10.09 6.92 9.44
N TYR A 29 8.85 7.41 9.51
CA TYR A 29 8.53 8.82 9.35
C TYR A 29 7.62 9.30 10.48
N ARG A 30 7.86 10.52 10.97
CA ARG A 30 7.07 11.09 12.08
C ARG A 30 5.60 11.32 11.75
N ILE A 31 5.28 11.45 10.46
CA ILE A 31 3.88 11.55 10.01
C ILE A 31 3.08 10.26 10.30
N TRP A 32 3.76 9.13 10.48
CA TRP A 32 3.17 7.82 10.77
C TRP A 32 3.35 7.41 12.24
N ASP A 33 3.83 8.32 13.09
CA ASP A 33 3.82 8.13 14.52
C ASP A 33 2.39 7.91 15.00
N GLN A 34 2.24 7.17 16.10
CA GLN A 34 0.96 6.76 16.69
C GLN A 34 0.00 7.95 16.97
N ASP A 35 0.54 9.15 17.12
CA ASP A 35 -0.22 10.39 17.34
C ASP A 35 -1.03 10.84 16.10
N PHE A 36 -0.59 10.44 14.90
CA PHE A 36 -1.16 10.84 13.60
C PHE A 36 -1.82 9.67 12.87
N LYS A 37 -2.77 9.00 13.54
CA LYS A 37 -3.54 7.90 12.93
C LYS A 37 -4.90 8.31 12.38
N GLY A 38 -5.34 7.63 11.32
CA GLY A 38 -6.70 7.68 10.79
C GLY A 38 -7.22 9.10 10.55
N LYS A 39 -8.29 9.49 11.26
CA LYS A 39 -8.92 10.81 11.09
C LYS A 39 -7.99 11.98 11.41
N ARG A 40 -7.00 11.81 12.30
CA ARG A 40 -6.05 12.88 12.66
C ARG A 40 -5.08 13.15 11.51
N TYR A 41 -4.56 12.09 10.89
CA TYR A 41 -3.77 12.17 9.66
C TYR A 41 -4.54 12.89 8.56
N MET A 42 -5.76 12.43 8.25
CA MET A 42 -6.58 13.04 7.19
C MET A 42 -6.85 14.53 7.45
N ARG A 43 -7.13 14.90 8.70
CA ARG A 43 -7.31 16.30 9.10
C ARG A 43 -6.05 17.12 8.87
N LEU A 44 -4.88 16.60 9.26
CA LEU A 44 -3.60 17.27 9.06
C LEU A 44 -3.31 17.49 7.57
N ILE A 45 -3.54 16.48 6.73
CA ILE A 45 -3.41 16.59 5.26
C ILE A 45 -4.34 17.69 4.71
N HIS A 46 -5.62 17.69 5.10
CA HIS A 46 -6.57 18.70 4.62
C HIS A 46 -6.23 20.12 5.06
N ILE A 47 -5.80 20.32 6.32
CA ILE A 47 -5.32 21.62 6.80
C ILE A 47 -4.12 22.08 5.97
N THR A 48 -3.17 21.18 5.73
CA THR A 48 -1.98 21.48 4.92
C THR A 48 -2.38 21.87 3.50
N GLN A 49 -3.30 21.15 2.86
CA GLN A 49 -3.80 21.47 1.52
C GLN A 49 -4.42 22.88 1.47
N ILE A 50 -5.25 23.24 2.45
CA ILE A 50 -5.83 24.59 2.55
C ILE A 50 -4.73 25.65 2.66
N ILE A 51 -3.70 25.41 3.47
CA ILE A 51 -2.57 26.33 3.63
C ILE A 51 -1.79 26.46 2.32
N ILE A 52 -1.52 25.36 1.62
CA ILE A 52 -0.82 25.36 0.32
C ILE A 52 -1.63 26.15 -0.72
N TYR A 53 -2.94 25.91 -0.85
CA TYR A 53 -3.76 26.62 -1.82
C TYR A 53 -3.87 28.11 -1.49
N SER A 54 -3.99 28.45 -0.20
CA SER A 54 -3.98 29.85 0.25
C SER A 54 -2.64 30.51 -0.04
N PHE A 55 -1.53 29.79 0.15
CA PHE A 55 -0.17 30.25 -0.14
C PHE A 55 0.05 30.49 -1.64
N LEU A 56 -0.38 29.56 -2.49
CA LEU A 56 -0.32 29.72 -3.95
C LEU A 56 -1.19 30.89 -4.44
N GLY A 57 -2.40 31.03 -3.88
CA GLY A 57 -3.27 32.17 -4.16
C GLY A 57 -2.63 33.50 -3.75
N PHE A 58 -1.96 33.54 -2.59
CA PHE A 58 -1.22 34.71 -2.13
C PHE A 58 -0.06 35.06 -3.07
N LEU A 59 0.73 34.07 -3.51
CA LEU A 59 1.82 34.30 -4.47
C LEU A 59 1.31 34.87 -5.80
N LEU A 60 0.15 34.39 -6.29
CA LEU A 60 -0.47 34.90 -7.51
C LEU A 60 -0.90 36.37 -7.35
N VAL A 61 -1.58 36.72 -6.24
CA VAL A 61 -1.98 38.10 -5.96
C VAL A 61 -0.75 39.00 -5.77
N GLY A 62 0.26 38.53 -5.05
CA GLY A 62 1.52 39.24 -4.86
C GLY A 62 2.24 39.52 -6.18
N ALA A 63 2.28 38.55 -7.10
CA ALA A 63 2.85 38.73 -8.43
C ALA A 63 2.07 39.76 -9.27
N LEU A 64 0.74 39.74 -9.21
CA LEU A 64 -0.11 40.74 -9.87
C LEU A 64 0.13 42.15 -9.32
N VAL A 65 0.17 42.29 -8.00
CA VAL A 65 0.43 43.58 -7.33
C VAL A 65 1.85 44.07 -7.62
N ALA A 66 2.86 43.20 -7.58
CA ALA A 66 4.23 43.55 -7.95
C ALA A 66 4.35 43.97 -9.43
N SER A 67 3.63 43.31 -10.35
CA SER A 67 3.58 43.70 -11.76
C SER A 67 2.96 45.09 -11.96
N PHE A 68 1.98 45.46 -11.11
CA PHE A 68 1.36 46.77 -11.10
C PHE A 68 2.27 47.85 -10.47
N HIS A 69 3.05 47.52 -9.43
CA HIS A 69 4.02 48.43 -8.82
C HIS A 69 5.29 48.64 -9.64
N LEU A 70 5.73 47.65 -10.43
CA LEU A 70 6.81 47.83 -11.41
C LEU A 70 6.46 48.88 -12.47
N LEU A 71 5.16 49.07 -12.75
CA LEU A 71 4.63 50.14 -13.62
C LEU A 71 4.55 51.50 -12.91
N HIS A 72 4.50 51.51 -11.58
CA HIS A 72 4.36 52.71 -10.75
C HIS A 72 5.51 52.77 -9.74
N PHE A 73 6.69 53.10 -10.28
CA PHE A 73 7.93 53.35 -9.55
C PHE A 73 7.65 54.35 -8.41
N TRP A 74 8.13 54.05 -7.20
CA TRP A 74 8.05 54.83 -5.93
C TRP A 74 6.82 54.58 -5.02
N ARG A 75 6.99 53.79 -3.94
CA ARG A 75 6.98 54.29 -2.54
C ARG A 75 7.03 53.18 -1.46
N ASN A 76 7.74 53.53 -0.37
CA ASN A 76 7.63 53.20 1.07
C ASN A 76 6.80 51.99 1.51
N LEU A 77 7.32 51.26 2.52
CA LEU A 77 6.61 50.18 3.22
C LEU A 77 5.15 50.60 3.53
N THR A 78 4.20 49.82 3.05
CA THR A 78 2.74 50.05 3.18
C THR A 78 2.10 48.96 4.05
N TYR A 79 0.81 49.09 4.36
CA TYR A 79 0.05 48.02 5.03
C TYR A 79 0.07 46.68 4.28
N ILE A 80 0.42 46.66 2.99
CA ILE A 80 0.64 45.44 2.20
C ILE A 80 1.80 44.61 2.78
N ASP A 81 2.78 45.24 3.43
CA ASP A 81 3.90 44.51 4.03
C ASP A 81 3.50 43.66 5.25
N LEU A 82 2.35 43.95 5.87
CA LEU A 82 1.80 43.09 6.93
C LEU A 82 1.33 41.73 6.39
N LEU A 83 1.11 41.61 5.08
CA LEU A 83 0.77 40.33 4.44
C LEU A 83 1.96 39.35 4.41
N TRP A 84 3.19 39.82 4.64
CA TRP A 84 4.36 38.95 4.77
C TRP A 84 4.38 38.15 6.09
N ILE A 85 3.65 38.58 7.12
CA ILE A 85 3.57 37.87 8.41
C ILE A 85 2.86 36.51 8.26
N PRO A 86 1.60 36.43 7.77
CA PRO A 86 0.95 35.14 7.55
C PRO A 86 1.68 34.29 6.50
N PHE A 87 2.36 34.92 5.53
CA PHE A 87 3.23 34.22 4.59
C PHE A 87 4.41 33.53 5.29
N GLY A 88 5.13 34.24 6.16
CA GLY A 88 6.22 33.67 6.95
C GLY A 88 5.76 32.52 7.85
N ILE A 89 4.58 32.65 8.46
CA ILE A 89 3.95 31.58 9.26
C ILE A 89 3.63 30.37 8.37
N ALA A 90 3.06 30.57 7.18
CA ALA A 90 2.77 29.49 6.23
C ALA A 90 4.06 28.78 5.78
N VAL A 91 5.13 29.52 5.47
CA VAL A 91 6.44 28.92 5.11
C VAL A 91 7.01 28.12 6.28
N ALA A 92 6.97 28.65 7.51
CA ALA A 92 7.45 27.94 8.70
C ALA A 92 6.63 26.66 8.95
N TYR A 93 5.31 26.73 8.79
CA TYR A 93 4.42 25.56 8.88
C TYR A 93 4.74 24.52 7.81
N LEU A 94 4.88 24.92 6.54
CA LEU A 94 5.20 24.00 5.44
C LEU A 94 6.57 23.37 5.63
N TRP A 95 7.56 24.13 6.09
CA TRP A 95 8.88 23.60 6.45
C TRP A 95 8.79 22.54 7.56
N TRP A 96 8.04 22.82 8.64
CA TRP A 96 7.78 21.86 9.70
C TRP A 96 7.01 20.63 9.19
N PHE A 97 5.98 20.82 8.37
CA PHE A 97 5.19 19.74 7.78
C PHE A 97 6.06 18.82 6.90
N CYS A 98 6.93 19.39 6.06
CA CYS A 98 7.89 18.60 5.29
C CYS A 98 8.85 17.78 6.17
N LYS A 99 9.20 18.26 7.36
CA LYS A 99 10.01 17.48 8.32
C LYS A 99 9.31 16.23 8.82
N LEU A 100 7.97 16.17 8.80
CA LEU A 100 7.23 14.96 9.17
C LEU A 100 7.44 13.80 8.19
N PHE A 101 7.80 14.10 6.93
CA PHE A 101 8.10 13.12 5.87
C PHE A 101 9.60 12.90 5.68
N THR A 102 10.45 13.47 6.54
CA THR A 102 11.88 13.18 6.51
C THR A 102 12.14 11.87 7.25
N PRO A 103 12.78 10.86 6.63
CA PRO A 103 13.06 9.60 7.30
C PRO A 103 14.01 9.83 8.47
N TYR A 104 13.71 9.25 9.63
CA TYR A 104 14.54 9.41 10.83
C TYR A 104 15.28 8.13 11.23
N ALA A 105 14.78 6.97 10.81
CA ALA A 105 15.38 5.66 11.04
C ALA A 105 14.90 4.68 9.96
N PRO A 106 15.63 3.58 9.70
CA PRO A 106 15.09 2.43 8.98
C PRO A 106 14.09 1.68 9.88
N SER A 107 13.00 1.17 9.30
CA SER A 107 12.14 0.18 9.96
C SER A 107 12.77 -1.21 9.86
N LEU A 108 12.49 -2.11 10.82
CA LEU A 108 12.81 -3.53 10.63
C LEU A 108 11.85 -4.22 9.66
N GLY A 109 10.69 -3.62 9.41
CA GLY A 109 9.74 -4.11 8.41
C GLY A 109 9.09 -5.43 8.77
N ALA A 110 8.88 -5.68 10.08
CA ALA A 110 8.38 -6.97 10.55
C ALA A 110 6.96 -7.24 10.05
N ASN A 111 6.06 -6.28 10.24
CA ASN A 111 4.70 -6.28 9.70
C ASN A 111 4.66 -5.73 8.27
N ASP A 112 5.51 -4.74 7.98
CA ASP A 112 5.64 -4.08 6.67
C ASP A 112 7.01 -4.35 6.01
N ASN A 113 7.23 -5.46 5.31
CA ASN A 113 6.22 -6.45 4.94
C ASN A 113 6.76 -7.90 5.03
N LEU A 114 7.70 -8.13 5.96
CA LEU A 114 8.30 -9.45 6.16
C LEU A 114 7.25 -10.50 6.57
N ALA A 115 6.24 -10.11 7.33
CA ALA A 115 5.09 -10.95 7.69
C ALA A 115 4.36 -11.54 6.47
N ALA A 116 4.11 -10.73 5.44
CA ALA A 116 3.50 -11.22 4.20
C ALA A 116 4.44 -12.16 3.45
N VAL A 117 5.73 -11.83 3.37
CA VAL A 117 6.74 -12.70 2.74
C VAL A 117 6.77 -14.06 3.45
N ALA A 118 6.76 -14.06 4.79
CA ALA A 118 6.70 -15.28 5.58
C ALA A 118 5.41 -16.08 5.32
N SER A 119 4.27 -15.40 5.16
CA SER A 119 2.99 -16.03 4.84
C SER A 119 2.99 -16.68 3.45
N VAL A 120 3.54 -16.01 2.44
CA VAL A 120 3.69 -16.54 1.08
C VAL A 120 4.63 -17.76 1.06
N ILE A 121 5.75 -17.70 1.78
CA ILE A 121 6.68 -18.83 1.92
C ILE A 121 6.02 -19.99 2.68
N GLY A 122 5.28 -19.69 3.75
CA GLY A 122 4.54 -20.67 4.55
C GLY A 122 3.52 -21.45 3.70
N ALA A 123 2.67 -20.74 2.96
CA ALA A 123 1.73 -21.35 2.01
C ALA A 123 2.48 -22.16 0.94
N GLY A 124 3.56 -21.61 0.38
CA GLY A 124 4.41 -22.29 -0.59
C GLY A 124 4.97 -23.63 -0.08
N ARG A 125 5.42 -23.69 1.18
CA ARG A 125 5.91 -24.92 1.82
C ARG A 125 4.82 -25.98 1.87
N GLN A 126 3.60 -25.62 2.27
CA GLN A 126 2.48 -26.56 2.38
C GLN A 126 2.04 -27.08 1.02
N LEU A 127 1.91 -26.18 0.03
CA LEU A 127 1.55 -26.50 -1.35
C LEU A 127 2.62 -27.34 -2.06
N SER A 128 3.89 -27.22 -1.66
CA SER A 128 4.95 -28.04 -2.24
C SER A 128 4.79 -29.53 -1.88
N GLY A 129 4.23 -29.83 -0.70
CA GLY A 129 3.89 -31.18 -0.27
C GLY A 129 2.52 -31.65 -0.79
N ASN A 130 1.56 -30.74 -0.92
CA ASN A 130 0.20 -31.00 -1.40
C ASN A 130 -0.12 -30.14 -2.62
N ARG A 131 0.40 -30.56 -3.78
CA ARG A 131 0.29 -29.76 -5.00
C ARG A 131 -1.15 -29.71 -5.53
N PRO A 132 -1.62 -28.55 -6.02
CA PRO A 132 -2.87 -28.45 -6.76
C PRO A 132 -2.86 -29.31 -8.02
N ARG A 133 -4.03 -29.67 -8.54
CA ARG A 133 -4.17 -30.54 -9.72
C ARG A 133 -3.93 -29.81 -11.02
N HIS A 134 -4.43 -28.58 -11.15
CA HIS A 134 -4.47 -27.85 -12.41
C HIS A 134 -3.98 -26.39 -12.30
N THR A 135 -3.75 -25.88 -11.09
CA THR A 135 -3.28 -24.51 -10.85
C THR A 135 -1.77 -24.45 -10.68
N GLN A 136 -1.07 -23.70 -11.53
CA GLN A 136 0.32 -23.32 -11.25
C GLN A 136 0.35 -22.15 -10.27
N VAL A 137 1.09 -22.28 -9.18
CA VAL A 137 1.20 -21.24 -8.16
C VAL A 137 2.53 -20.52 -8.29
N TRP A 138 2.49 -19.20 -8.41
CA TRP A 138 3.68 -18.35 -8.38
C TRP A 138 3.78 -17.72 -7.00
N LEU A 139 4.95 -17.84 -6.40
CA LEU A 139 5.31 -17.18 -5.15
C LEU A 139 6.23 -16.03 -5.52
N VAL A 140 5.78 -14.80 -5.31
CA VAL A 140 6.52 -13.61 -5.76
C VAL A 140 6.81 -12.70 -4.58
N SER A 141 8.06 -12.32 -4.44
CA SER A 141 8.46 -11.25 -3.53
C SER A 141 9.03 -10.10 -4.34
N PHE A 142 8.28 -9.00 -4.41
CA PHE A 142 8.69 -7.77 -5.07
C PHE A 142 9.76 -7.05 -4.25
N GLY A 143 10.63 -6.31 -4.92
CA GLY A 143 11.57 -5.43 -4.23
C GLY A 143 11.39 -3.98 -4.67
N ALA A 144 11.68 -3.06 -3.78
CA ALA A 144 11.52 -1.61 -3.99
C ALA A 144 10.05 -1.18 -4.17
N GLU A 145 9.14 -1.80 -3.42
CA GLU A 145 7.77 -1.32 -3.21
C GLU A 145 7.81 0.09 -2.59
N GLU A 146 8.60 0.25 -1.54
CA GLU A 146 8.69 1.44 -0.68
C GLU A 146 9.29 2.65 -1.38
N ARG A 147 9.73 2.43 -2.62
CA ARG A 147 10.28 3.43 -3.53
C ARG A 147 9.40 3.59 -4.76
N GLY A 148 8.10 3.36 -4.60
CA GLY A 148 7.05 3.56 -5.62
C GLY A 148 6.84 2.35 -6.51
N PHE A 149 6.61 1.18 -5.92
CA PHE A 149 6.19 -0.06 -6.61
C PHE A 149 7.15 -0.54 -7.71
N LYS A 150 8.44 -0.20 -7.62
CA LYS A 150 9.37 -0.42 -8.74
C LYS A 150 9.49 -1.88 -9.13
N GLY A 151 9.43 -2.77 -8.13
CA GLY A 151 9.47 -4.22 -8.31
C GLY A 151 8.26 -4.75 -9.05
N SER A 152 7.06 -4.47 -8.57
CA SER A 152 5.81 -4.91 -9.19
C SER A 152 5.57 -4.27 -10.56
N LEU A 153 5.92 -2.99 -10.76
CA LEU A 153 5.89 -2.35 -12.08
C LEU A 153 6.79 -3.09 -13.09
N HIS A 154 8.01 -3.43 -12.68
CA HIS A 154 8.93 -4.20 -13.53
C HIS A 154 8.41 -5.61 -13.80
N PHE A 155 7.88 -6.28 -12.77
CA PHE A 155 7.27 -7.61 -12.89
C PHE A 155 6.09 -7.59 -13.86
N ALA A 156 5.16 -6.64 -13.67
CA ALA A 156 3.97 -6.50 -14.49
C ALA A 156 4.34 -6.30 -15.95
N LYS A 157 5.30 -5.41 -16.25
CA LYS A 157 5.78 -5.20 -17.62
C LYS A 157 6.38 -6.46 -18.22
N LYS A 158 7.16 -7.23 -17.45
CA LYS A 158 7.88 -8.42 -17.92
C LYS A 158 6.95 -9.61 -18.16
N TYR A 159 6.00 -9.85 -17.27
CA TYR A 159 5.16 -11.06 -17.26
C TYR A 159 3.72 -10.82 -17.71
N LYS A 160 3.39 -9.59 -18.17
CA LYS A 160 2.04 -9.21 -18.61
C LYS A 160 1.36 -10.25 -19.50
N SER A 161 2.09 -10.74 -20.51
CA SER A 161 1.54 -11.68 -21.48
C SER A 161 1.26 -13.06 -20.88
N GLU A 162 2.13 -13.54 -19.98
CA GLU A 162 2.03 -14.84 -19.32
C GLU A 162 0.94 -14.84 -18.23
N LEU A 163 0.71 -13.68 -17.60
CA LEU A 163 -0.21 -13.53 -16.47
C LEU A 163 -1.52 -12.81 -16.81
N LYS A 164 -1.82 -12.61 -18.10
CA LYS A 164 -2.99 -11.85 -18.56
C LYS A 164 -4.31 -12.35 -17.93
N ASP A 165 -4.46 -13.67 -17.85
CA ASP A 165 -5.66 -14.32 -17.32
C ASP A 165 -5.47 -14.85 -15.89
N ALA A 166 -4.28 -14.64 -15.31
CA ALA A 166 -3.96 -15.04 -13.95
C ALA A 166 -4.60 -14.09 -12.92
N LEU A 167 -5.01 -14.64 -11.79
CA LEU A 167 -5.38 -13.84 -10.61
C LEU A 167 -4.16 -13.64 -9.72
N ILE A 168 -4.07 -12.49 -9.07
CA ILE A 168 -2.96 -12.12 -8.20
C ILE A 168 -3.51 -11.69 -6.85
N VAL A 169 -3.08 -12.41 -5.80
CA VAL A 169 -3.34 -12.09 -4.40
C VAL A 169 -2.07 -11.48 -3.83
N ASN A 170 -2.12 -10.18 -3.52
CA ASN A 170 -1.04 -9.47 -2.87
C ASN A 170 -1.32 -9.35 -1.37
N LEU A 171 -0.28 -9.46 -0.55
CA LEU A 171 -0.36 -9.34 0.89
C LEU A 171 0.51 -8.18 1.33
N ASP A 172 -0.02 -7.38 2.23
CA ASP A 172 0.64 -6.20 2.75
C ASP A 172 0.12 -5.90 4.17
N LEU A 173 1.01 -5.64 5.13
CA LEU A 173 0.62 -5.32 6.51
C LEU A 173 -0.25 -6.41 7.16
N VAL A 174 0.09 -7.68 6.95
CA VAL A 174 -0.74 -8.83 7.36
C VAL A 174 -0.24 -9.57 8.60
N GLY A 175 0.75 -9.04 9.31
CA GLY A 175 1.35 -9.67 10.49
C GLY A 175 0.72 -9.30 11.83
N SER A 176 -0.17 -8.30 11.86
CA SER A 176 -0.85 -7.84 13.07
C SER A 176 -2.18 -7.16 12.72
N GLY A 177 -3.05 -6.95 13.70
CA GLY A 177 -4.36 -6.30 13.53
C GLY A 177 -5.53 -7.27 13.67
N GLU A 178 -6.71 -6.71 13.92
CA GLU A 178 -7.93 -7.45 14.27
C GLU A 178 -8.85 -7.68 13.08
N LYS A 179 -8.66 -6.91 11.99
CA LYS A 179 -9.62 -6.81 10.90
C LYS A 179 -8.95 -7.10 9.56
N THR A 180 -9.32 -8.21 8.93
CA THR A 180 -8.87 -8.56 7.58
C THR A 180 -9.68 -7.81 6.53
N MET A 181 -8.98 -7.04 5.70
CA MET A 181 -9.56 -6.14 4.72
C MET A 181 -9.08 -6.51 3.32
N VAL A 182 -10.01 -6.72 2.40
CA VAL A 182 -9.73 -6.97 0.98
C VAL A 182 -9.84 -5.65 0.24
N ILE A 183 -8.72 -5.13 -0.24
CA ILE A 183 -8.67 -3.80 -0.85
C ILE A 183 -9.34 -3.84 -2.22
N THR A 184 -10.26 -2.91 -2.42
CA THR A 184 -11.03 -2.76 -3.68
C THR A 184 -10.58 -1.55 -4.48
N LYS A 185 -10.11 -0.50 -3.79
CA LYS A 185 -9.62 0.75 -4.40
C LYS A 185 -8.53 1.37 -3.54
N GLU A 186 -7.60 2.02 -4.22
CA GLU A 186 -6.51 2.80 -3.64
C GLU A 186 -6.57 4.23 -4.25
N PRO A 187 -7.44 5.10 -3.73
CA PRO A 187 -7.72 6.41 -4.32
C PRO A 187 -6.51 7.33 -4.36
N TYR A 188 -5.56 7.18 -3.44
CA TYR A 188 -4.31 7.97 -3.42
C TYR A 188 -3.51 7.80 -4.72
N TYR A 189 -3.50 6.58 -5.27
CA TYR A 189 -2.88 6.27 -6.55
C TYR A 189 -3.86 6.24 -7.73
N GLY A 190 -5.15 6.48 -7.48
CA GLY A 190 -6.20 6.41 -8.50
C GLY A 190 -6.46 4.98 -9.01
N ALA A 191 -6.12 3.94 -8.24
CA ALA A 191 -6.27 2.55 -8.65
C ALA A 191 -7.62 1.96 -8.22
N THR A 192 -8.27 1.22 -9.12
CA THR A 192 -9.35 0.28 -8.80
C THR A 192 -8.81 -1.12 -9.00
N LEU A 193 -8.95 -1.97 -7.99
CA LEU A 193 -8.40 -3.34 -8.01
C LEU A 193 -9.39 -4.31 -8.67
N SER A 194 -8.90 -5.50 -9.05
CA SER A 194 -9.69 -6.48 -9.80
C SER A 194 -10.82 -7.06 -8.96
N ALA A 195 -12.06 -6.90 -9.40
CA ALA A 195 -13.22 -7.52 -8.76
C ALA A 195 -13.10 -9.04 -8.69
N GLU A 196 -12.56 -9.69 -9.74
CA GLU A 196 -12.34 -11.14 -9.76
C GLU A 196 -11.33 -11.59 -8.68
N ALA A 197 -10.28 -10.80 -8.46
CA ALA A 197 -9.29 -11.12 -7.42
C ALA A 197 -9.86 -10.84 -6.02
N VAL A 198 -10.64 -9.77 -5.85
CA VAL A 198 -11.39 -9.49 -4.61
C VAL A 198 -12.34 -10.64 -4.28
N ASP A 199 -13.12 -11.11 -5.24
CA ASP A 199 -14.08 -12.20 -5.06
C ASP A 199 -13.38 -13.52 -4.72
N LEU A 200 -12.25 -13.83 -5.37
CA LEU A 200 -11.43 -14.98 -5.02
C LEU A 200 -10.99 -14.91 -3.54
N ILE A 201 -10.45 -13.78 -3.11
CA ILE A 201 -9.96 -13.59 -1.74
C ILE A 201 -11.09 -13.71 -0.73
N LEU A 202 -12.25 -13.07 -0.99
CA LEU A 202 -13.41 -13.15 -0.09
C LEU A 202 -13.96 -14.57 0.01
N ASN A 203 -14.01 -15.30 -1.11
CA ASN A 203 -14.41 -16.71 -1.12
C ASN A 203 -13.42 -17.60 -0.35
N ALA A 204 -12.12 -17.37 -0.53
CA ALA A 204 -11.07 -18.08 0.20
C ALA A 204 -11.14 -17.80 1.71
N ALA A 205 -11.29 -16.53 2.10
CA ALA A 205 -11.44 -16.14 3.51
C ALA A 205 -12.66 -16.82 4.16
N LYS A 206 -13.80 -16.84 3.45
CA LYS A 206 -15.01 -17.54 3.92
C LYS A 206 -14.77 -19.03 4.15
N ARG A 207 -14.05 -19.71 3.27
CA ARG A 207 -13.68 -21.13 3.44
C ARG A 207 -12.71 -21.35 4.59
N ALA A 208 -11.77 -20.43 4.78
CA ALA A 208 -10.82 -20.44 5.88
C ALA A 208 -11.46 -20.07 7.24
N GLY A 209 -12.73 -19.65 7.28
CA GLY A 209 -13.41 -19.21 8.49
C GLY A 209 -12.96 -17.84 8.99
N ILE A 210 -12.40 -17.01 8.09
CA ILE A 210 -11.88 -15.67 8.39
C ILE A 210 -12.92 -14.63 7.96
N ASP A 211 -13.27 -13.71 8.87
CA ASP A 211 -14.11 -12.56 8.55
C ASP A 211 -13.30 -11.51 7.79
N ALA A 212 -13.39 -11.55 6.46
CA ALA A 212 -12.76 -10.59 5.58
C ALA A 212 -13.81 -9.72 4.89
N MET A 213 -13.58 -8.41 4.84
CA MET A 213 -14.52 -7.47 4.24
C MET A 213 -13.87 -6.64 3.13
N PRO A 214 -14.61 -6.29 2.06
CA PRO A 214 -14.12 -5.36 1.06
C PRO A 214 -13.90 -3.97 1.68
N TYR A 215 -12.79 -3.33 1.33
CA TYR A 215 -12.39 -2.03 1.89
C TYR A 215 -11.81 -1.10 0.83
N VAL A 216 -11.97 0.20 1.04
CA VAL A 216 -11.30 1.25 0.26
C VAL A 216 -10.30 1.90 1.19
N THR A 217 -9.02 1.74 0.91
CA THR A 217 -7.98 2.34 1.76
C THR A 217 -7.92 3.85 1.54
N PRO A 218 -8.07 4.69 2.59
CA PRO A 218 -8.07 6.15 2.44
C PRO A 218 -6.67 6.73 2.19
N ALA A 219 -5.61 5.96 2.48
CA ALA A 219 -4.22 6.37 2.36
C ALA A 219 -3.34 5.16 2.01
N GLY A 220 -2.13 5.45 1.50
CA GLY A 220 -1.21 4.40 1.04
C GLY A 220 -1.65 3.75 -0.27
N GLY A 221 -0.98 2.66 -0.60
CA GLY A 221 -1.25 1.81 -1.75
C GLY A 221 -0.39 0.56 -1.65
N SER A 222 -0.54 -0.34 -2.61
CA SER A 222 0.20 -1.59 -2.62
C SER A 222 0.62 -1.99 -4.03
N ASP A 223 1.46 -3.02 -4.13
CA ASP A 223 1.87 -3.59 -5.41
C ASP A 223 0.70 -3.99 -6.32
N ALA A 224 -0.50 -4.28 -5.77
CA ALA A 224 -1.69 -4.55 -6.57
C ALA A 224 -2.11 -3.36 -7.46
N ALA A 225 -1.92 -2.12 -7.04
CA ALA A 225 -2.18 -0.96 -7.90
C ALA A 225 -1.26 -0.95 -9.12
N ALA A 226 0.03 -1.16 -8.91
CA ALA A 226 1.01 -1.25 -9.99
C ALA A 226 0.70 -2.38 -10.99
N LEU A 227 0.29 -3.55 -10.48
CA LEU A 227 -0.14 -4.67 -11.31
C LEU A 227 -1.40 -4.31 -12.14
N CYS A 228 -2.39 -3.67 -11.53
CA CYS A 228 -3.62 -3.24 -12.18
C CYS A 228 -3.39 -2.16 -13.25
N PHE A 229 -2.44 -1.23 -13.06
CA PHE A 229 -2.05 -0.26 -14.11
C PHE A 229 -1.53 -0.93 -15.39
N HIS A 230 -1.10 -2.19 -15.29
CA HIS A 230 -0.65 -3.00 -16.42
C HIS A 230 -1.72 -4.00 -16.91
N ASN A 231 -2.97 -3.88 -16.48
CA ASN A 231 -4.11 -4.76 -16.80
C ASN A 231 -3.94 -6.20 -16.29
N LEU A 232 -3.21 -6.40 -15.19
CA LEU A 232 -3.21 -7.67 -14.46
C LEU A 232 -4.32 -7.66 -13.41
N LYS A 233 -4.88 -8.83 -13.11
CA LYS A 233 -6.01 -8.97 -12.21
C LYS A 233 -5.52 -9.16 -10.77
N ALA A 234 -5.25 -8.05 -10.07
CA ALA A 234 -4.71 -8.08 -8.72
C ALA A 234 -5.64 -7.45 -7.67
N ALA A 235 -5.56 -7.95 -6.43
CA ALA A 235 -6.13 -7.33 -5.24
C ALA A 235 -5.21 -7.58 -4.03
N SER A 236 -5.28 -6.70 -3.03
CA SER A 236 -4.48 -6.80 -1.82
C SER A 236 -5.29 -7.16 -0.57
N ILE A 237 -4.66 -7.86 0.36
CA ILE A 237 -5.17 -8.12 1.70
C ILE A 237 -4.35 -7.33 2.69
N PHE A 238 -5.02 -6.50 3.50
CA PHE A 238 -4.42 -5.78 4.63
C PHE A 238 -5.05 -6.26 5.94
N ASN A 239 -4.27 -6.31 7.03
CA ASN A 239 -4.84 -6.39 8.37
C ASN A 239 -4.76 -5.03 9.06
N LEU A 240 -5.91 -4.56 9.55
CA LEU A 240 -6.05 -3.27 10.21
C LEU A 240 -6.39 -3.44 11.68
N GLY A 241 -5.98 -2.46 12.49
CA GLY A 241 -6.42 -2.34 13.87
C GLY A 241 -7.92 -2.01 13.99
N ALA A 242 -8.43 -2.03 15.22
CA ALA A 242 -9.81 -1.64 15.51
C ALA A 242 -10.18 -0.25 14.96
N ASP A 243 -9.20 0.66 14.91
CA ASP A 243 -9.29 2.04 14.41
C ASP A 243 -9.28 2.16 12.87
N MET A 244 -9.23 1.03 12.14
CA MET A 244 -9.10 0.96 10.69
C MET A 244 -7.79 1.59 10.19
N TRP A 245 -6.72 1.51 10.98
CA TRP A 245 -5.38 1.93 10.61
C TRP A 245 -4.41 0.75 10.65
N PRO A 246 -3.41 0.66 9.77
CA PRO A 246 -2.48 -0.45 9.80
C PRO A 246 -1.56 -0.37 11.05
N PRO A 247 -1.44 -1.45 11.84
CA PRO A 247 -0.55 -1.48 12.99
C PRO A 247 0.91 -1.28 12.59
N MET A 248 1.66 -0.48 13.37
CA MET A 248 3.11 -0.29 13.23
C MET A 248 3.61 0.30 11.89
N TRP A 249 2.71 0.69 11.00
CA TRP A 249 3.04 1.20 9.67
C TRP A 249 4.07 2.34 9.69
N HIS A 250 5.18 2.16 8.98
CA HIS A 250 6.31 3.11 8.88
C HIS A 250 6.75 3.77 10.20
N ASN A 251 6.79 3.04 11.30
CA ASN A 251 7.36 3.55 12.55
C ASN A 251 8.29 2.52 13.21
N ASP A 252 9.06 2.98 14.19
CA ASP A 252 10.09 2.18 14.86
C ASP A 252 9.54 1.03 15.73
N THR A 253 8.22 0.98 15.94
CA THR A 253 7.56 -0.13 16.66
C THR A 253 7.31 -1.34 15.77
N ASP A 254 7.59 -1.25 14.47
CA ASP A 254 7.47 -2.35 13.51
C ASP A 254 8.58 -3.40 13.70
N GLN A 255 8.40 -4.19 14.75
CA GLN A 255 9.36 -5.16 15.29
C GLN A 255 8.71 -6.55 15.31
N PRO A 256 9.50 -7.64 15.25
CA PRO A 256 8.98 -9.01 15.29
C PRO A 256 8.07 -9.30 16.50
N GLU A 257 8.32 -8.65 17.64
CA GLU A 257 7.54 -8.79 18.87
C GLU A 257 6.11 -8.23 18.76
N GLY A 258 5.85 -7.35 17.79
CA GLY A 258 4.52 -6.79 17.52
C GLY A 258 3.65 -7.66 16.60
N LEU A 259 4.20 -8.75 16.08
CA LEU A 259 3.49 -9.69 15.22
C LEU A 259 2.58 -10.61 16.05
N ASP A 260 1.43 -10.96 15.48
CA ASP A 260 0.51 -11.94 16.03
C ASP A 260 0.62 -13.26 15.25
N PRO A 261 1.14 -14.33 15.87
CA PRO A 261 1.25 -15.63 15.22
C PRO A 261 -0.08 -16.17 14.67
N SER A 262 -1.19 -15.91 15.34
CA SER A 262 -2.52 -16.38 14.91
C SER A 262 -2.96 -15.69 13.62
N VAL A 263 -2.62 -14.41 13.47
CA VAL A 263 -2.88 -13.64 12.26
C VAL A 263 -2.06 -14.21 11.09
N LEU A 264 -0.78 -14.52 11.31
CA LEU A 264 0.08 -15.15 10.30
C LEU A 264 -0.42 -16.53 9.88
N GLU A 265 -0.83 -17.36 10.83
CA GLU A 265 -1.43 -18.68 10.57
C GLU A 265 -2.71 -18.56 9.73
N ASN A 266 -3.57 -17.60 10.07
CA ASN A 266 -4.77 -17.29 9.28
C ASN A 266 -4.44 -16.87 7.85
N MET A 267 -3.39 -16.06 7.65
CA MET A 267 -2.97 -15.65 6.31
C MET A 267 -2.45 -16.83 5.48
N VAL A 268 -1.64 -17.72 6.07
CA VAL A 268 -1.20 -18.94 5.39
C VAL A 268 -2.41 -19.79 4.99
N HIS A 269 -3.36 -19.99 5.89
CA HIS A 269 -4.56 -20.79 5.62
C HIS A 269 -5.45 -20.16 4.53
N LEU A 270 -5.63 -18.83 4.56
CA LEU A 270 -6.36 -18.10 3.52
C LEU A 270 -5.72 -18.31 2.14
N LEU A 271 -4.39 -18.23 2.05
CA LEU A 271 -3.67 -18.44 0.79
C LEU A 271 -3.80 -19.88 0.28
N GLU A 272 -3.79 -20.88 1.16
CA GLU A 272 -4.09 -22.26 0.78
C GLU A 272 -5.50 -22.38 0.20
N GLU A 273 -6.50 -21.77 0.85
CA GLU A 273 -7.88 -21.77 0.35
C GLU A 273 -8.02 -21.02 -0.98
N ALA A 274 -7.29 -19.93 -1.20
CA ALA A 274 -7.28 -19.23 -2.48
C ALA A 274 -6.76 -20.13 -3.61
N VAL A 275 -5.72 -20.93 -3.33
CA VAL A 275 -5.22 -21.93 -4.28
C VAL A 275 -6.27 -23.02 -4.51
N ARG A 276 -6.91 -23.57 -3.45
CA ARG A 276 -7.95 -24.61 -3.58
C ARG A 276 -9.14 -24.13 -4.41
N VAL A 277 -9.65 -22.93 -4.13
CA VAL A 277 -10.77 -22.34 -4.89
C VAL A 277 -10.42 -22.17 -6.36
N THR A 278 -9.20 -21.71 -6.66
CA THR A 278 -8.73 -21.56 -8.04
C THR A 278 -8.60 -22.91 -8.74
N ASP A 279 -8.06 -23.91 -8.03
CA ASP A 279 -7.86 -25.26 -8.55
C ASP A 279 -9.16 -25.96 -8.89
N GLU A 280 -10.14 -25.92 -7.98
CA GLU A 280 -11.49 -26.45 -8.19
C GLU A 280 -12.21 -25.78 -9.35
N GLY A 281 -12.05 -24.46 -9.52
CA GLY A 281 -12.64 -23.71 -10.64
C GLY A 281 -11.99 -24.02 -12.00
N SER A 282 -10.82 -24.67 -12.00
CA SER A 282 -10.06 -25.04 -13.20
C SER A 282 -10.18 -26.53 -13.57
N ALA A 283 -10.79 -27.34 -12.69
CA ALA A 283 -11.03 -28.77 -12.89
C ALA A 283 -12.15 -29.05 -13.91
#